data_AF-A0A945T6K0-F1
#
_entry.id   AF-A0A945T6K0-F1
#
_cell.length_a   1.000
_cell.length_b   1.000
_cell.length_c   1.000
_cell.angle_alpha   90.00
_cell.angle_beta   90.00
_cell.angle_gamma   90.00
#
_symmetry.space_group_name_H-M   'P 1'
#
loop_
_entity.id
_entity.type
_entity.pdbx_description
1 polymer ?
#
loop_
_entity_poly.entity_id
_entity_poly.type
_entity_poly.pdbx_seq_one_letter_code
_entity_poly.pdbx_strand_id
1 'polypeptide(L)'
;MFGIKADWSLDIQERYFTLDDYEGNEARWCSGCGDHAVLATAHRVLRDAQLPPEKSVFVSGIGCSSRMPHYMATYGLHGLHGRALPMACGVKSRRPDLDVWVATGDGDCFSIGTAHWIHAVRYNMDMTVLIFDNQIYGLTKKQTSPTTPIEFKTSTHPEGASLDMLNPNTVTLGITNASFLAQVVDWNPPLLHETIKAAHAHKGTSIVRIIQRCPVFVDSITKELQEDSSRLLLLTHENGIPVAPGVDRLFPEAREHDPSDMNQALEIARDETLKGIIPVGLLYQNKDIPCYSDLSAVGHDATDEQKITATNNALDTFAI
;
A
#
# COMPACT_ATOMS: atom_id res chain seq x y z
N MET A 1 1.12 -48.64 -23.21
CA MET A 1 0.59 -47.30 -22.89
C MET A 1 -0.03 -47.43 -21.51
N PHE A 2 0.67 -46.99 -20.46
CA PHE A 2 0.19 -47.16 -19.08
C PHE A 2 -1.03 -46.25 -18.89
N GLY A 3 -2.21 -46.86 -18.92
CA GLY A 3 -3.49 -46.19 -18.71
C GLY A 3 -3.56 -45.68 -17.28
N ILE A 4 -3.76 -44.37 -17.14
CA ILE A 4 -4.16 -43.74 -15.89
C ILE A 4 -5.50 -44.40 -15.50
N LYS A 5 -5.56 -45.06 -14.34
CA LYS A 5 -6.79 -45.70 -13.87
C LYS A 5 -7.87 -44.64 -13.67
N ALA A 6 -9.12 -44.96 -13.99
CA ALA A 6 -10.24 -44.01 -13.98
C ALA A 6 -10.79 -43.69 -12.57
N ASP A 7 -10.13 -44.14 -11.50
CA ASP A 7 -10.58 -44.08 -10.10
C ASP A 7 -9.75 -43.12 -9.23
N TRP A 8 -9.01 -42.18 -9.82
CA TRP A 8 -8.31 -41.14 -9.05
C TRP A 8 -9.29 -40.03 -8.64
N SER A 9 -9.42 -39.79 -7.33
CA SER A 9 -10.01 -38.59 -6.78
C SER A 9 -8.90 -37.64 -6.35
N LEU A 10 -8.92 -36.40 -6.83
CA LEU A 10 -8.02 -35.35 -6.33
C LEU A 10 -8.58 -34.86 -4.99
N ASP A 11 -8.09 -35.42 -3.90
CA ASP A 11 -8.44 -34.96 -2.56
C ASP A 11 -7.59 -33.70 -2.28
N ILE A 12 -8.11 -32.53 -2.66
CA ILE A 12 -7.45 -31.25 -2.37
C ILE A 12 -7.63 -30.99 -0.88
N GLN A 13 -6.63 -31.40 -0.08
CA GLN A 13 -6.55 -31.02 1.32
C GLN A 13 -6.42 -29.49 1.41
N GLU A 14 -7.18 -28.85 2.30
CA GLU A 14 -7.00 -27.44 2.61
C GLU A 14 -5.55 -27.22 3.09
N ARG A 15 -4.77 -26.50 2.29
CA ARG A 15 -3.38 -26.17 2.63
C ARG A 15 -3.38 -25.04 3.65
N TYR A 16 -2.79 -25.29 4.81
CA TYR A 16 -2.50 -24.26 5.79
C TYR A 16 -1.18 -23.57 5.45
N PHE A 17 -1.19 -22.25 5.30
CA PHE A 17 -0.02 -21.46 4.95
C PHE A 17 0.72 -20.94 6.18
N THR A 18 2.03 -21.01 6.12
CA THR A 18 3.00 -20.56 7.13
C THR A 18 3.78 -19.34 6.61
N LEU A 19 4.69 -18.78 7.40
CA LEU A 19 5.51 -17.65 6.92
C LEU A 19 6.39 -18.04 5.73
N ASP A 20 7.00 -19.22 5.81
CA ASP A 20 7.92 -19.77 4.79
C ASP A 20 7.25 -19.88 3.41
N ASP A 21 5.93 -20.03 3.34
CA ASP A 21 5.17 -20.08 2.08
C ASP A 21 5.16 -18.73 1.33
N TYR A 22 5.49 -17.63 2.01
CA TYR A 22 5.53 -16.28 1.43
C TYR A 22 6.95 -15.70 1.31
N GLU A 23 7.96 -16.37 1.89
CA GLU A 23 9.35 -15.94 1.85
C GLU A 23 9.99 -16.21 0.47
N GLY A 24 10.31 -15.15 -0.26
CA GLY A 24 10.99 -15.23 -1.56
C GLY A 24 12.53 -15.24 -1.43
N ASN A 25 13.20 -14.51 -2.34
CA ASN A 25 14.65 -14.40 -2.28
C ASN A 25 15.15 -13.62 -1.05
N GLU A 26 16.43 -13.83 -0.70
CA GLU A 26 17.09 -13.06 0.35
C GLU A 26 17.08 -11.56 0.04
N ALA A 27 16.52 -10.77 0.96
CA ALA A 27 16.42 -9.33 0.83
C ALA A 27 17.80 -8.64 0.82
N ARG A 28 18.07 -7.84 -0.21
CA ARG A 28 19.35 -7.12 -0.40
C ARG A 28 19.28 -5.64 -0.02
N TRP A 29 18.48 -5.29 0.98
CA TRP A 29 18.44 -3.95 1.54
C TRP A 29 19.57 -3.75 2.55
N CYS A 30 19.84 -2.49 2.89
CA CYS A 30 20.87 -2.14 3.87
C CYS A 30 20.47 -2.63 5.27
N SER A 31 21.46 -3.02 6.09
CA SER A 31 21.21 -3.37 7.49
C SER A 31 20.53 -2.22 8.24
N GLY A 32 19.41 -2.51 8.91
CA GLY A 32 18.59 -1.52 9.59
C GLY A 32 17.57 -0.78 8.70
N CYS A 33 17.47 -1.11 7.41
CA CYS A 33 16.44 -0.57 6.53
C CYS A 33 15.04 -0.99 7.00
N GLY A 34 14.11 -0.02 7.08
CA GLY A 34 12.73 -0.26 7.45
C GLY A 34 11.94 -1.13 6.47
N ASP A 35 12.40 -1.24 5.21
CA ASP A 35 11.81 -2.14 4.21
C ASP A 35 11.69 -3.59 4.72
N HIS A 36 12.62 -4.05 5.56
CA HIS A 36 12.57 -5.38 6.18
C HIS A 36 11.37 -5.55 7.12
N ALA A 37 11.00 -4.51 7.89
CA ALA A 37 9.88 -4.57 8.81
C ALA A 37 8.54 -4.63 8.04
N VAL A 38 8.44 -3.88 6.94
CA VAL A 38 7.26 -3.93 6.06
C VAL A 38 7.14 -5.28 5.36
N LEU A 39 8.25 -5.83 4.85
CA LEU A 39 8.27 -7.17 4.24
C LEU A 39 7.80 -8.26 5.22
N ALA A 40 8.40 -8.31 6.42
CA ALA A 40 8.02 -9.28 7.44
C ALA A 40 6.56 -9.12 7.87
N THR A 41 6.05 -7.89 7.90
CA THR A 41 4.64 -7.62 8.21
C THR A 41 3.72 -8.10 7.10
N ALA A 42 4.07 -7.89 5.83
CA ALA A 42 3.29 -8.42 4.71
C ALA A 42 3.21 -9.95 4.75
N HIS A 43 4.33 -10.65 4.99
CA HIS A 43 4.34 -12.12 5.18
C HIS A 43 3.38 -12.56 6.28
N ARG A 44 3.39 -11.86 7.43
CA ARG A 44 2.48 -12.14 8.54
C ARG A 44 1.02 -11.90 8.19
N VAL A 45 0.69 -10.81 7.51
CA VAL A 45 -0.69 -10.49 7.13
C VAL A 45 -1.23 -11.52 6.14
N LEU A 46 -0.43 -11.91 5.13
CA LEU A 46 -0.80 -12.95 4.17
C LEU A 46 -1.07 -14.29 4.88
N ARG A 47 -0.16 -14.70 5.78
CA ARG A 47 -0.33 -15.89 6.61
C ARG A 47 -1.58 -15.80 7.49
N ASP A 48 -1.77 -14.70 8.21
CA ASP A 48 -2.90 -14.56 9.14
C ASP A 48 -4.25 -14.57 8.41
N ALA A 49 -4.28 -14.05 7.18
CA ALA A 49 -5.42 -14.14 6.28
C ALA A 49 -5.50 -15.46 5.49
N GLN A 50 -4.52 -16.35 5.63
CA GLN A 50 -4.39 -17.62 4.90
C GLN A 50 -4.55 -17.44 3.38
N LEU A 51 -3.98 -16.36 2.82
CA LEU A 51 -4.10 -16.06 1.40
C LEU A 51 -3.29 -17.06 0.57
N PRO A 52 -3.87 -17.71 -0.44
CA PRO A 52 -3.09 -18.55 -1.34
C PRO A 52 -1.99 -17.73 -2.05
N PRO A 53 -0.71 -18.12 -1.96
CA PRO A 53 0.38 -17.40 -2.64
C PRO A 53 0.14 -17.22 -4.15
N GLU A 54 -0.51 -18.19 -4.79
CA GLU A 54 -0.88 -18.17 -6.21
C GLU A 54 -2.06 -17.22 -6.53
N LYS A 55 -2.79 -16.74 -5.53
CA LYS A 55 -3.85 -15.71 -5.65
C LYS A 55 -3.37 -14.31 -5.27
N SER A 56 -2.19 -14.21 -4.66
CA SER A 56 -1.58 -12.95 -4.26
C SER A 56 -0.64 -12.41 -5.36
N VAL A 57 -0.77 -11.11 -5.68
CA VAL A 57 0.09 -10.44 -6.66
C VAL A 57 0.69 -9.17 -6.07
N PHE A 58 2.01 -9.10 -6.01
CA PHE A 58 2.75 -7.91 -5.58
C PHE A 58 3.26 -7.13 -6.79
N VAL A 59 2.76 -5.91 -6.98
CA VAL A 59 3.13 -5.01 -8.08
C VAL A 59 3.98 -3.87 -7.54
N SER A 60 5.02 -3.48 -8.28
CA SER A 60 5.92 -2.41 -7.86
C SER A 60 6.47 -1.60 -9.02
N GLY A 61 6.96 -0.39 -8.70
CA GLY A 61 7.62 0.51 -9.64
C GLY A 61 9.13 0.31 -9.62
N ILE A 62 9.91 1.38 -9.40
CA ILE A 62 11.37 1.33 -9.29
C ILE A 62 11.84 2.08 -8.04
N GLY A 63 12.73 1.47 -7.26
CA GLY A 63 13.23 2.01 -6.00
C GLY A 63 13.74 0.91 -5.07
N CYS A 64 14.24 1.29 -3.88
CA CYS A 64 14.58 0.29 -2.84
C CYS A 64 13.32 -0.49 -2.44
N SER A 65 12.24 0.24 -2.12
CA SER A 65 10.91 -0.31 -1.80
C SER A 65 10.38 -1.24 -2.90
N SER A 66 10.54 -0.85 -4.16
CA SER A 66 10.04 -1.60 -5.31
C SER A 66 10.74 -2.94 -5.55
N ARG A 67 11.76 -3.30 -4.76
CA ARG A 67 12.32 -4.65 -4.79
C ARG A 67 11.44 -5.68 -4.09
N MET A 68 10.40 -5.25 -3.36
CA MET A 68 9.54 -6.12 -2.55
C MET A 68 9.02 -7.36 -3.29
N PRO A 69 8.53 -7.30 -4.56
CA PRO A 69 8.03 -8.50 -5.23
C PRO A 69 9.08 -9.61 -5.43
N HIS A 70 10.38 -9.28 -5.43
CA HIS A 70 11.45 -10.28 -5.54
C HIS A 70 11.63 -11.11 -4.26
N TYR A 71 11.08 -10.63 -3.14
CA TYR A 71 11.19 -11.21 -1.81
C TYR A 71 9.87 -11.82 -1.31
N MET A 72 8.87 -11.87 -2.20
CA MET A 72 7.58 -12.54 -1.97
C MET A 72 7.55 -13.82 -2.79
N ALA A 73 7.21 -14.96 -2.18
CA ALA A 73 6.95 -16.21 -2.89
C ALA A 73 5.53 -16.26 -3.49
N THR A 74 5.13 -15.16 -4.15
CA THR A 74 3.82 -14.98 -4.80
C THR A 74 4.01 -14.63 -6.27
N TYR A 75 2.93 -14.38 -7.01
CA TYR A 75 3.08 -13.67 -8.29
C TYR A 75 3.58 -12.24 -8.03
N GLY A 76 4.45 -11.74 -8.91
CA GLY A 76 5.09 -10.44 -8.75
C GLY A 76 5.34 -9.74 -10.06
N LEU A 77 5.12 -8.41 -10.09
CA LEU A 77 5.45 -7.53 -11.21
C LEU A 77 6.36 -6.40 -10.71
N HIS A 78 7.57 -6.32 -11.26
CA HIS A 78 8.50 -5.20 -11.07
C HIS A 78 8.57 -4.44 -12.38
N GLY A 79 7.79 -3.36 -12.49
CA GLY A 79 7.62 -2.64 -13.74
C GLY A 79 8.45 -1.36 -13.83
N LEU A 80 7.85 -0.31 -14.39
CA LEU A 80 8.52 0.96 -14.63
C LEU A 80 8.32 1.95 -13.48
N HIS A 81 9.26 2.90 -13.36
CA HIS A 81 9.23 3.92 -12.33
C HIS A 81 7.93 4.74 -12.40
N GLY A 82 7.21 4.78 -11.27
CA GLY A 82 5.90 5.40 -11.09
C GLY A 82 4.77 4.77 -11.89
N ARG A 83 4.92 3.52 -12.34
CA ARG A 83 3.89 2.77 -13.07
C ARG A 83 3.35 1.58 -12.30
N ALA A 84 3.66 1.46 -11.01
CA ALA A 84 3.12 0.41 -10.13
C ALA A 84 1.58 0.38 -10.13
N LEU A 85 0.97 1.53 -9.87
CA LEU A 85 -0.48 1.68 -9.78
C LEU A 85 -1.24 1.39 -11.08
N PRO A 86 -0.88 1.91 -12.26
CA PRO A 86 -1.60 1.57 -13.48
C PRO A 86 -1.48 0.08 -13.84
N MET A 87 -0.34 -0.56 -13.56
CA MET A 87 -0.21 -2.01 -13.73
C MET A 87 -1.10 -2.77 -12.76
N ALA A 88 -1.11 -2.40 -11.48
CA ALA A 88 -1.96 -3.00 -10.46
C ALA A 88 -3.45 -2.86 -10.79
N CYS A 89 -3.85 -1.68 -11.26
CA CYS A 89 -5.20 -1.45 -11.76
C CYS A 89 -5.55 -2.36 -12.94
N GLY A 90 -4.62 -2.56 -13.89
CA GLY A 90 -4.81 -3.49 -15.00
C GLY A 90 -4.97 -4.93 -14.53
N VAL A 91 -4.16 -5.37 -13.55
CA VAL A 91 -4.28 -6.70 -12.95
C VAL A 91 -5.64 -6.87 -12.29
N LYS A 92 -6.02 -5.96 -11.38
CA LYS A 92 -7.29 -6.06 -10.63
C LYS A 92 -8.51 -5.94 -11.55
N SER A 93 -8.45 -5.08 -12.57
CA SER A 93 -9.53 -4.97 -13.56
C SER A 93 -9.72 -6.27 -14.33
N ARG A 94 -8.63 -6.94 -14.75
CA ARG A 94 -8.74 -8.18 -15.54
C ARG A 94 -9.06 -9.41 -14.68
N ARG A 95 -8.53 -9.45 -13.46
CA ARG A 95 -8.58 -10.56 -12.50
C ARG A 95 -9.04 -10.05 -11.13
N PRO A 96 -10.34 -9.74 -10.97
CA PRO A 96 -10.87 -9.23 -9.71
C PRO A 96 -10.74 -10.24 -8.56
N ASP A 97 -10.57 -11.53 -8.88
CA ASP A 97 -10.36 -12.63 -7.94
C ASP A 97 -8.95 -12.71 -7.32
N LEU A 98 -8.02 -11.84 -7.74
CA LEU A 98 -6.67 -11.78 -7.18
C LEU A 98 -6.57 -10.73 -6.06
N ASP A 99 -5.77 -11.06 -5.05
CA ASP A 99 -5.37 -10.16 -3.98
C ASP A 99 -4.20 -9.31 -4.48
N VAL A 100 -4.47 -8.03 -4.78
CA VAL A 100 -3.49 -7.13 -5.41
C VAL A 100 -2.87 -6.23 -4.36
N TRP A 101 -1.55 -6.28 -4.29
CA TRP A 101 -0.71 -5.49 -3.40
C TRP A 101 0.20 -4.61 -4.23
N VAL A 102 0.41 -3.37 -3.80
CA VAL A 102 1.30 -2.42 -4.45
C VAL A 102 2.37 -1.98 -3.47
N ALA A 103 3.64 -2.13 -3.85
CA ALA A 103 4.79 -1.61 -3.13
C ALA A 103 5.43 -0.48 -3.95
N THR A 104 5.44 0.74 -3.40
CA THR A 104 5.96 1.92 -4.08
C THR A 104 6.66 2.86 -3.09
N GLY A 105 7.74 3.52 -3.52
CA GLY A 105 8.41 4.53 -2.70
C GLY A 105 7.73 5.89 -2.81
N ASP A 106 8.02 6.79 -1.87
CA ASP A 106 7.65 8.21 -1.94
C ASP A 106 7.95 8.86 -3.31
N GLY A 107 9.14 8.65 -3.88
CA GLY A 107 9.48 9.15 -5.20
C GLY A 107 8.74 8.50 -6.36
N ASP A 108 8.60 7.18 -6.28
CA ASP A 108 7.91 6.38 -7.28
C ASP A 108 6.43 6.78 -7.35
N CYS A 109 5.79 6.98 -6.20
CA CYS A 109 4.37 7.31 -6.08
C CYS A 109 4.06 8.81 -6.22
N PHE A 110 4.76 9.67 -5.47
CA PHE A 110 4.41 11.08 -5.32
C PHE A 110 5.19 12.04 -6.22
N SER A 111 6.14 11.54 -7.02
CA SER A 111 6.84 12.33 -8.05
C SER A 111 6.40 11.92 -9.44
N ILE A 112 7.03 10.89 -10.01
CA ILE A 112 6.74 10.45 -11.39
C ILE A 112 5.41 9.67 -11.50
N GLY A 113 4.91 9.14 -10.38
CA GLY A 113 3.65 8.41 -10.27
C GLY A 113 2.42 9.24 -9.93
N THR A 114 2.56 10.55 -9.68
CA THR A 114 1.51 11.36 -9.01
C THR A 114 0.15 11.32 -9.71
N ALA A 115 0.12 11.44 -11.03
CA ALA A 115 -1.12 11.36 -11.78
C ALA A 115 -1.81 10.00 -11.61
N HIS A 116 -1.04 8.91 -11.59
CA HIS A 116 -1.58 7.57 -11.40
C HIS A 116 -2.05 7.33 -9.98
N TRP A 117 -1.38 7.90 -8.97
CA TRP A 117 -1.85 7.90 -7.59
C TRP A 117 -3.22 8.56 -7.45
N ILE A 118 -3.38 9.77 -8.02
CA ILE A 118 -4.66 10.47 -8.05
C ILE A 118 -5.76 9.58 -8.67
N HIS A 119 -5.49 8.98 -9.83
CA HIS A 119 -6.48 8.17 -10.52
C HIS A 119 -6.73 6.81 -9.85
N ALA A 120 -5.72 6.18 -9.23
CA ALA A 120 -5.89 4.91 -8.51
C ALA A 120 -6.77 5.06 -7.27
N VAL A 121 -6.61 6.16 -6.52
CA VAL A 121 -7.50 6.50 -5.41
C VAL A 121 -8.91 6.77 -5.94
N ARG A 122 -9.04 7.57 -7.02
CA ARG A 122 -10.34 7.86 -7.64
C ARG A 122 -11.06 6.62 -8.16
N TYR A 123 -10.35 5.66 -8.76
CA TYR A 123 -10.93 4.40 -9.20
C TYR A 123 -11.32 3.50 -8.04
N ASN A 124 -10.67 3.65 -6.88
CA ASN A 124 -10.97 2.87 -5.69
C ASN A 124 -11.03 1.35 -5.98
N MET A 125 -10.07 0.84 -6.77
CA MET A 125 -10.02 -0.59 -7.03
C MET A 125 -9.66 -1.32 -5.74
N ASP A 126 -10.22 -2.51 -5.54
CA ASP A 126 -9.94 -3.32 -4.36
C ASP A 126 -8.48 -3.83 -4.35
N MET A 127 -7.58 -3.06 -3.71
CA MET A 127 -6.14 -3.32 -3.67
C MET A 127 -5.48 -2.59 -2.49
N THR A 128 -4.42 -3.17 -1.93
CA THR A 128 -3.64 -2.57 -0.84
C THR A 128 -2.38 -1.90 -1.36
N VAL A 129 -2.20 -0.61 -1.11
CA VAL A 129 -1.06 0.18 -1.54
C VAL A 129 -0.20 0.56 -0.34
N LEU A 130 1.00 -0.02 -0.29
CA LEU A 130 2.03 0.27 0.70
C LEU A 130 3.01 1.30 0.13
N ILE A 131 3.00 2.49 0.71
CA ILE A 131 3.90 3.57 0.33
C ILE A 131 5.02 3.67 1.34
N PHE A 132 6.23 3.36 0.89
CA PHE A 132 7.45 3.38 1.68
C PHE A 132 8.04 4.78 1.61
N ASP A 133 7.75 5.59 2.63
CA ASP A 133 8.16 6.99 2.68
C ASP A 133 9.39 7.16 3.58
N ASN A 134 10.57 7.05 2.96
CA ASN A 134 11.85 7.38 3.58
C ASN A 134 12.34 8.79 3.23
N GLN A 135 11.51 9.60 2.58
CA GLN A 135 11.79 11.00 2.31
C GLN A 135 13.04 11.25 1.45
N ILE A 136 13.48 10.27 0.65
CA ILE A 136 14.69 10.37 -0.17
C ILE A 136 14.70 9.36 -1.32
N TYR A 137 15.33 9.69 -2.45
CA TYR A 137 15.61 8.68 -3.47
C TYR A 137 16.83 7.84 -3.06
N GLY A 138 16.57 6.77 -2.31
CA GLY A 138 17.60 5.89 -1.77
C GLY A 138 18.39 5.15 -2.87
N LEU A 139 17.70 4.46 -3.78
CA LEU A 139 18.35 3.60 -4.78
C LEU A 139 19.29 4.38 -5.72
N THR A 140 18.93 5.62 -6.05
CA THR A 140 19.71 6.50 -6.92
C THR A 140 20.74 7.36 -6.16
N LYS A 141 20.93 7.10 -4.85
CA LYS A 141 21.96 7.67 -3.98
C LYS A 141 21.70 9.10 -3.49
N LYS A 142 20.61 9.30 -2.72
CA LYS A 142 20.34 10.50 -1.92
C LYS A 142 19.92 11.74 -2.71
N GLN A 143 19.00 11.62 -3.66
CA GLN A 143 18.35 12.80 -4.27
C GLN A 143 17.10 13.18 -3.48
N THR A 144 16.75 14.47 -3.50
CA THR A 144 15.49 14.99 -2.95
C THR A 144 14.28 14.28 -3.56
N SER A 145 13.37 13.82 -2.69
CA SER A 145 12.04 13.33 -3.03
C SER A 145 10.98 14.40 -2.71
N PRO A 146 9.71 14.21 -3.14
CA PRO A 146 8.62 15.14 -2.79
C PRO A 146 8.35 15.27 -1.28
N THR A 147 8.78 14.29 -0.48
CA THR A 147 8.58 14.26 0.98
C THR A 147 9.87 14.52 1.75
N THR A 148 10.96 14.93 1.09
CA THR A 148 12.18 15.40 1.77
C THR A 148 11.90 16.67 2.58
N PRO A 149 12.28 16.74 3.87
CA PRO A 149 12.13 17.96 4.68
C PRO A 149 12.82 19.17 4.06
N ILE A 150 12.19 20.34 4.21
CA ILE A 150 12.79 21.61 3.79
C ILE A 150 14.17 21.77 4.46
N GLU A 151 15.11 22.42 3.76
CA GLU A 151 16.50 22.63 4.19
C GLU A 151 17.34 21.34 4.33
N PHE A 152 16.77 20.14 4.19
CA PHE A 152 17.53 18.91 4.25
C PHE A 152 18.47 18.76 3.03
N LYS A 153 19.76 18.58 3.29
CA LYS A 153 20.81 18.54 2.26
C LYS A 153 20.86 17.18 1.56
N THR A 154 20.75 17.20 0.23
CA THR A 154 20.77 16.01 -0.63
C THR A 154 21.81 16.17 -1.73
N SER A 155 22.03 15.14 -2.55
CA SER A 155 22.99 15.20 -3.66
C SER A 155 22.58 16.18 -4.76
N THR A 156 21.27 16.43 -4.92
CA THR A 156 20.73 17.38 -5.91
C THR A 156 20.47 18.76 -5.32
N HIS A 157 20.31 18.85 -4.00
CA HIS A 157 20.13 20.10 -3.26
C HIS A 157 21.17 20.19 -2.14
N PRO A 158 22.45 20.51 -2.46
CA PRO A 158 23.53 20.57 -1.47
C PRO A 158 23.33 21.66 -0.42
N GLU A 159 22.58 22.72 -0.75
CA GLU A 159 22.22 23.80 0.19
C GLU A 159 20.93 23.53 0.96
N GLY A 160 20.28 22.38 0.72
CA GLY A 160 19.01 22.01 1.35
C GLY A 160 17.83 22.07 0.38
N ALA A 161 16.83 21.22 0.61
CA ALA A 161 15.59 21.24 -0.17
C ALA A 161 14.91 22.61 -0.09
N SER A 162 14.50 23.15 -1.24
CA SER A 162 14.03 24.54 -1.34
C SER A 162 12.52 24.71 -1.16
N LEU A 163 11.76 23.61 -1.15
CA LEU A 163 10.31 23.60 -1.02
C LEU A 163 9.92 22.81 0.22
N ASP A 164 8.79 23.18 0.83
CA ASP A 164 8.17 22.37 1.87
C ASP A 164 7.79 20.98 1.34
N MET A 165 7.75 20.01 2.26
CA MET A 165 7.31 18.65 1.95
C MET A 165 5.90 18.67 1.37
N LEU A 166 5.70 17.90 0.29
CA LEU A 166 4.37 17.48 -0.08
C LEU A 166 3.78 16.69 1.09
N ASN A 167 2.58 17.06 1.55
CA ASN A 167 1.84 16.28 2.53
C ASN A 167 0.94 15.27 1.79
N PRO A 168 1.29 13.98 1.74
CA PRO A 168 0.52 13.03 0.94
C PRO A 168 -0.86 12.74 1.52
N ASN A 169 -1.05 12.95 2.82
CA ASN A 169 -2.33 12.71 3.49
C ASN A 169 -3.37 13.73 3.02
N THR A 170 -3.01 15.02 3.02
CA THR A 170 -3.94 16.08 2.59
C THR A 170 -4.30 15.96 1.12
N VAL A 171 -3.35 15.56 0.27
CA VAL A 171 -3.61 15.27 -1.14
C VAL A 171 -4.52 14.06 -1.28
N THR A 172 -4.25 12.96 -0.56
CA THR A 172 -5.08 11.74 -0.64
C THR A 172 -6.52 12.01 -0.25
N LEU A 173 -6.74 12.67 0.89
CA LEU A 173 -8.06 13.03 1.40
C LEU A 173 -8.80 14.03 0.49
N GLY A 174 -8.05 14.83 -0.28
CA GLY A 174 -8.61 15.74 -1.28
C GLY A 174 -9.04 15.06 -2.58
N ILE A 175 -8.69 13.78 -2.81
CA ILE A 175 -9.09 13.05 -4.02
C ILE A 175 -10.52 12.54 -3.85
N THR A 176 -11.35 12.79 -4.85
CA THR A 176 -12.71 12.23 -4.90
C THR A 176 -12.66 10.71 -4.91
N ASN A 177 -13.58 10.06 -4.18
CA ASN A 177 -13.67 8.60 -4.06
C ASN A 177 -12.51 7.96 -3.24
N ALA A 178 -11.73 8.73 -2.48
CA ALA A 178 -10.86 8.17 -1.45
C ALA A 178 -11.70 7.38 -0.43
N SER A 179 -11.27 6.17 -0.08
CA SER A 179 -12.04 5.26 0.77
C SER A 179 -11.26 4.75 1.99
N PHE A 180 -9.93 4.77 1.96
CA PHE A 180 -9.10 4.36 3.09
C PHE A 180 -7.73 5.04 3.05
N LEU A 181 -7.34 5.66 4.16
CA LEU A 181 -6.02 6.23 4.37
C LEU A 181 -5.54 5.95 5.80
N ALA A 182 -4.38 5.33 5.92
CA ALA A 182 -3.68 5.16 7.19
C ALA A 182 -2.23 5.63 7.07
N GLN A 183 -1.65 6.04 8.20
CA GLN A 183 -0.24 6.39 8.32
C GLN A 183 0.37 5.66 9.51
N VAL A 184 1.58 5.14 9.37
CA VAL A 184 2.25 4.40 10.44
C VAL A 184 3.78 4.50 10.30
N VAL A 185 4.51 4.15 11.35
CA VAL A 185 5.98 4.08 11.34
C VAL A 185 6.46 2.62 11.27
N ASP A 186 7.59 2.36 10.62
CA ASP A 186 8.08 0.99 10.45
C ASP A 186 8.70 0.39 11.74
N TRP A 187 9.08 1.23 12.71
CA TRP A 187 9.68 0.81 13.99
C TRP A 187 8.68 0.53 15.11
N ASN A 188 7.38 0.49 14.81
CA ASN A 188 6.35 -0.03 15.71
C ASN A 188 5.66 -1.26 15.08
N PRO A 189 6.28 -2.46 15.16
CA PRO A 189 5.80 -3.65 14.45
C PRO A 189 4.35 -4.07 14.77
N PRO A 190 3.88 -4.01 16.04
CA PRO A 190 2.48 -4.33 16.34
C PRO A 190 1.50 -3.38 15.64
N LEU A 191 1.75 -2.07 15.68
CA LEU A 191 0.88 -1.09 15.03
C LEU A 191 0.96 -1.16 13.51
N LEU A 192 2.16 -1.42 12.96
CA LEU A 192 2.37 -1.66 11.53
C LEU A 192 1.55 -2.86 11.05
N HIS A 193 1.56 -3.95 11.83
CA HIS A 193 0.78 -5.16 11.54
C HIS A 193 -0.72 -4.90 11.50
N GLU A 194 -1.28 -4.31 12.56
CA GLU A 194 -2.72 -4.04 12.61
C GLU A 194 -3.14 -3.02 11.54
N THR A 195 -2.29 -2.04 11.23
CA THR A 195 -2.54 -1.09 10.14
C THR A 195 -2.62 -1.78 8.77
N ILE A 196 -1.62 -2.58 8.41
CA ILE A 196 -1.60 -3.27 7.10
C ILE A 196 -2.71 -4.32 7.02
N LYS A 197 -3.01 -5.00 8.12
CA LYS A 197 -4.14 -5.94 8.21
C LYS A 197 -5.49 -5.26 7.98
N ALA A 198 -5.70 -4.10 8.61
CA ALA A 198 -6.92 -3.31 8.41
C ALA A 198 -7.04 -2.78 6.97
N ALA A 199 -5.92 -2.35 6.38
CA ALA A 199 -5.87 -1.91 4.98
C ALA A 199 -6.21 -3.05 4.01
N HIS A 200 -5.70 -4.25 4.25
CA HIS A 200 -6.04 -5.44 3.47
C HIS A 200 -7.51 -5.86 3.60
N ALA A 201 -8.08 -5.76 4.80
CA ALA A 201 -9.48 -6.10 5.03
C ALA A 201 -10.47 -5.07 4.46
N HIS A 202 -10.00 -3.89 4.05
CA HIS A 202 -10.84 -2.85 3.48
C HIS A 202 -11.09 -3.10 1.99
N LYS A 203 -12.36 -3.09 1.59
CA LYS A 203 -12.75 -3.22 0.18
C LYS A 203 -12.61 -1.87 -0.52
N GLY A 204 -11.57 -1.72 -1.34
CA GLY A 204 -11.26 -0.50 -2.07
C GLY A 204 -9.75 -0.25 -2.15
N THR A 205 -9.35 0.92 -2.65
CA THR A 205 -7.94 1.31 -2.69
C THR A 205 -7.52 1.75 -1.28
N SER A 206 -6.78 0.90 -0.58
CA SER A 206 -6.23 1.21 0.74
C SER A 206 -4.85 1.81 0.64
N ILE A 207 -4.71 3.10 0.96
CA ILE A 207 -3.40 3.77 1.03
C ILE A 207 -2.84 3.66 2.44
N VAL A 208 -1.67 3.04 2.58
CA VAL A 208 -0.89 3.00 3.83
C VAL A 208 0.42 3.72 3.61
N ARG A 209 0.54 4.93 4.17
CA ARG A 209 1.80 5.67 4.20
C ARG A 209 2.65 5.19 5.38
N ILE A 210 3.76 4.54 5.07
CA ILE A 210 4.68 4.00 6.06
C ILE A 210 5.90 4.90 6.12
N ILE A 211 6.06 5.64 7.21
CA ILE A 211 7.29 6.39 7.48
C ILE A 211 8.39 5.37 7.76
N GLN A 212 9.37 5.31 6.85
CA GLN A 212 10.28 4.19 6.71
C GLN A 212 11.74 4.62 6.94
N ARG A 213 12.44 3.91 7.83
CA ARG A 213 13.86 4.12 8.12
C ARG A 213 14.77 3.82 6.94
N CYS A 214 15.53 4.81 6.47
CA CYS A 214 16.65 4.62 5.56
C CYS A 214 17.98 5.00 6.26
N PRO A 215 18.70 4.01 6.83
CA PRO A 215 19.87 4.25 7.70
C PRO A 215 21.10 4.77 6.96
N VAL A 216 21.09 4.75 5.63
CA VAL A 216 22.25 5.18 4.82
C VAL A 216 22.20 6.67 4.52
N PHE A 217 21.01 7.24 4.30
CA PHE A 217 20.87 8.58 3.72
C PHE A 217 20.11 9.57 4.57
N VAL A 218 19.17 9.11 5.40
CA VAL A 218 18.29 9.95 6.24
C VAL A 218 18.25 9.47 7.70
N ASP A 219 19.29 8.77 8.15
CA ASP A 219 19.41 8.23 9.51
C ASP A 219 19.13 9.28 10.60
N SER A 220 19.61 10.52 10.40
CA SER A 220 19.41 11.61 11.35
C SER A 220 17.93 11.97 11.53
N ILE A 221 17.14 11.97 10.44
CA ILE A 221 15.71 12.30 10.49
C ILE A 221 14.97 11.21 11.26
N THR A 222 15.22 9.95 10.90
CA THR A 222 14.45 8.85 11.48
C THR A 222 14.86 8.53 12.91
N LYS A 223 16.13 8.74 13.30
CA LYS A 223 16.56 8.61 14.69
C LYS A 223 15.90 9.63 15.61
N GLU A 224 15.81 10.89 15.19
CA GLU A 224 15.12 11.93 15.96
C GLU A 224 13.67 11.52 16.24
N LEU A 225 12.95 11.02 15.23
CA LEU A 225 11.57 10.52 15.38
C LEU A 225 11.45 9.25 16.25
N GLN A 226 12.51 8.43 16.31
CA GLN A 226 12.54 7.23 17.16
C GLN A 226 12.83 7.56 18.62
N GLU A 227 13.70 8.54 18.87
CA GLU A 227 14.13 8.95 20.20
C GLU A 227 13.10 9.86 20.88
N ASP A 228 12.40 10.69 20.11
CA ASP A 228 11.36 11.58 20.62
C ASP A 228 9.95 11.10 20.26
N SER A 229 9.37 10.30 21.16
CA SER A 229 7.99 9.82 21.03
C SER A 229 6.93 10.93 20.98
N SER A 230 7.23 12.16 21.43
CA SER A 230 6.30 13.30 21.32
C SER A 230 6.09 13.78 19.89
N ARG A 231 6.95 13.33 18.97
CA ARG A 231 6.80 13.54 17.53
C ARG A 231 5.80 12.60 16.90
N LEU A 232 5.18 11.69 17.65
CA LEU A 232 4.15 10.78 17.16
C LEU A 232 2.83 11.05 17.89
N LEU A 233 1.75 11.18 17.12
CA LEU A 233 0.39 11.33 17.65
C LEU A 233 -0.41 10.07 17.34
N LEU A 234 -0.82 9.33 18.36
CA LEU A 234 -1.65 8.14 18.16
C LEU A 234 -3.09 8.53 17.86
N LEU A 235 -3.63 8.08 16.73
CA LEU A 235 -5.04 8.23 16.40
C LEU A 235 -5.83 7.05 16.96
N THR A 236 -6.90 7.34 17.69
CA THR A 236 -7.70 6.34 18.41
C THR A 236 -9.18 6.48 18.05
N HIS A 237 -9.86 5.36 17.87
CA HIS A 237 -11.31 5.27 17.68
C HIS A 237 -11.73 3.80 17.79
N GLU A 238 -13.00 3.53 18.12
CA GLU A 238 -13.53 2.15 18.13
C GLU A 238 -13.46 1.48 16.74
N ASN A 239 -13.65 2.27 15.68
CA ASN A 239 -13.51 1.85 14.28
C ASN A 239 -12.11 2.16 13.70
N GLY A 240 -11.14 2.48 14.57
CA GLY A 240 -9.76 2.80 14.19
C GLY A 240 -8.87 1.56 14.02
N ILE A 241 -7.54 1.78 14.01
CA ILE A 241 -6.59 0.67 14.07
C ILE A 241 -6.54 0.14 15.52
N PRO A 242 -6.76 -1.17 15.75
CA PRO A 242 -6.60 -1.74 17.07
C PRO A 242 -5.17 -1.55 17.60
N VAL A 243 -5.05 -1.04 18.82
CA VAL A 243 -3.76 -0.82 19.49
C VAL A 243 -3.53 -1.97 20.47
N ALA A 244 -2.47 -2.74 20.25
CA ALA A 244 -2.13 -3.85 21.14
C ALA A 244 -1.79 -3.35 22.56
N PRO A 245 -2.10 -4.11 23.62
CA PRO A 245 -1.83 -3.69 24.99
C PRO A 245 -0.37 -3.28 25.22
N GLY A 246 -0.15 -2.08 25.76
CA GLY A 246 1.17 -1.54 26.06
C GLY A 246 1.81 -0.77 24.90
N VAL A 247 1.27 -0.84 23.68
CA VAL A 247 1.71 -0.02 22.55
C VAL A 247 1.24 1.42 22.70
N ASP A 248 0.07 1.63 23.29
CA ASP A 248 -0.49 2.93 23.68
C ASP A 248 0.50 3.76 24.52
N ARG A 249 1.22 3.09 25.43
CA ARG A 249 2.20 3.73 26.32
C ARG A 249 3.44 4.26 25.60
N LEU A 250 3.65 3.87 24.33
CA LEU A 250 4.74 4.38 23.50
C LEU A 250 4.43 5.75 22.92
N PHE A 251 3.19 6.24 23.08
CA PHE A 251 2.73 7.53 22.59
C PHE A 251 2.38 8.43 23.77
N PRO A 252 3.05 9.58 23.94
CA PRO A 252 2.72 10.53 25.00
C PRO A 252 1.39 11.24 24.73
N GLU A 253 1.03 11.38 23.45
CA GLU A 253 -0.21 12.01 23.01
C GLU A 253 -1.03 11.05 22.15
N ALA A 254 -2.33 11.02 22.42
CA ALA A 254 -3.33 10.35 21.62
C ALA A 254 -4.49 11.30 21.35
N ARG A 255 -5.06 11.20 20.15
CA ARG A 255 -6.24 11.96 19.73
C ARG A 255 -7.33 11.00 19.32
N GLU A 256 -8.51 11.19 19.88
CA GLU A 256 -9.71 10.52 19.41
C GLU A 256 -10.29 11.29 18.22
N HIS A 257 -10.63 10.59 17.14
CA HIS A 257 -11.34 11.16 15.99
C HIS A 257 -12.16 10.08 15.28
N ASP A 258 -13.25 10.47 14.62
CA ASP A 258 -14.05 9.55 13.83
C ASP A 258 -13.40 9.34 12.45
N PRO A 259 -12.91 8.13 12.09
CA PRO A 259 -12.30 7.87 10.79
C PRO A 259 -13.30 7.92 9.63
N SER A 260 -14.61 7.97 9.88
CA SER A 260 -15.61 8.18 8.83
C SER A 260 -15.81 9.66 8.47
N ASP A 261 -15.32 10.58 9.32
CA ASP A 261 -15.41 12.02 9.11
C ASP A 261 -14.19 12.55 8.33
N MET A 262 -14.40 12.81 7.04
CA MET A 262 -13.37 13.35 6.14
C MET A 262 -12.84 14.72 6.61
N ASN A 263 -13.66 15.56 7.25
CA ASN A 263 -13.24 16.88 7.69
C ASN A 263 -12.28 16.76 8.88
N GLN A 264 -12.59 15.90 9.86
CA GLN A 264 -11.68 15.63 10.97
C GLN A 264 -10.35 15.04 10.48
N ALA A 265 -10.40 14.10 9.52
CA ALA A 265 -9.20 13.55 8.90
C ALA A 265 -8.35 14.64 8.20
N LEU A 266 -9.00 15.56 7.47
CA LEU A 266 -8.33 16.69 6.82
C LEU A 266 -7.76 17.69 7.82
N GLU A 267 -8.45 17.97 8.92
CA GLU A 267 -7.95 18.82 10.00
C GLU A 267 -6.68 18.22 10.59
N ILE A 268 -6.69 16.94 10.97
CA ILE A 268 -5.50 16.23 11.48
C ILE A 268 -4.37 16.27 10.45
N ALA A 269 -4.67 16.05 9.17
CA ALA A 269 -3.66 16.03 8.12
C ALA A 269 -3.07 17.43 7.81
N ARG A 270 -3.83 18.51 8.02
CA ARG A 270 -3.43 19.90 7.72
C ARG A 270 -2.90 20.67 8.93
N ASP A 271 -3.07 20.12 10.12
CA ASP A 271 -2.84 20.85 11.37
C ASP A 271 -1.41 21.40 11.43
N GLU A 272 -1.28 22.71 11.24
CA GLU A 272 0.01 23.41 11.29
C GLU A 272 0.58 23.41 12.72
N THR A 273 -0.24 23.17 13.75
CA THR A 273 0.24 23.00 15.13
C THR A 273 0.94 21.66 15.32
N LEU A 274 0.64 20.67 14.46
CA LEU A 274 1.35 19.39 14.38
C LEU A 274 2.61 19.49 13.51
N LYS A 275 3.16 20.68 13.24
CA LYS A 275 4.38 20.82 12.43
C LYS A 275 5.54 20.05 13.07
N GLY A 276 5.86 18.90 12.49
CA GLY A 276 6.88 17.97 12.98
C GLY A 276 6.33 16.74 13.71
N ILE A 277 5.06 16.75 14.10
CA ILE A 277 4.34 15.61 14.70
C ILE A 277 3.71 14.77 13.59
N ILE A 278 3.84 13.46 13.69
CA ILE A 278 3.39 12.48 12.71
C ILE A 278 2.19 11.74 13.29
N PRO A 279 0.96 11.98 12.78
CA PRO A 279 -0.19 11.19 13.19
C PRO A 279 -0.05 9.74 12.71
N VAL A 280 -0.27 8.77 13.59
CA VAL A 280 -0.20 7.34 13.26
C VAL A 280 -1.50 6.64 13.63
N GLY A 281 -1.95 5.75 12.75
CA GLY A 281 -3.25 5.08 12.83
C GLY A 281 -4.08 5.30 11.57
N LEU A 282 -5.38 5.09 11.69
CA LEU A 282 -6.35 5.23 10.61
C LEU A 282 -6.77 6.69 10.52
N LEU A 283 -6.44 7.39 9.44
CA LEU A 283 -6.90 8.76 9.24
C LEU A 283 -8.34 8.77 8.74
N TYR A 284 -8.64 7.95 7.74
CA TYR A 284 -9.96 7.94 7.10
C TYR A 284 -10.35 6.54 6.60
N GLN A 285 -11.63 6.21 6.74
CA GLN A 285 -12.26 5.03 6.13
C GLN A 285 -13.72 5.31 5.76
N ASN A 286 -14.10 4.91 4.55
CA ASN A 286 -15.47 4.84 4.10
C ASN A 286 -15.67 3.61 3.21
N LYS A 287 -16.48 2.66 3.71
CA LYS A 287 -16.72 1.36 3.06
C LYS A 287 -17.85 1.40 2.02
N ASP A 288 -18.59 2.51 1.96
CA ASP A 288 -19.72 2.67 1.05
C ASP A 288 -19.30 3.26 -0.31
N ILE A 289 -18.01 3.56 -0.47
CA ILE A 289 -17.44 4.11 -1.70
C ILE A 289 -17.39 3.02 -2.79
N PRO A 290 -17.93 3.28 -3.99
CA PRO A 290 -17.94 2.29 -5.07
C PRO A 290 -16.52 1.94 -5.52
N CYS A 291 -16.29 0.66 -5.78
CA CYS A 291 -15.05 0.16 -6.35
C CYS A 291 -15.19 0.04 -7.87
N TYR A 292 -14.29 0.68 -8.63
CA TYR A 292 -14.35 0.61 -10.09
C TYR A 292 -14.14 -0.82 -10.62
N SER A 293 -13.43 -1.69 -9.89
CA SER A 293 -13.28 -3.10 -10.21
C SER A 293 -14.64 -3.83 -10.30
N ASP A 294 -15.59 -3.49 -9.44
CA ASP A 294 -16.93 -4.10 -9.44
C ASP A 294 -17.75 -3.64 -10.66
N LEU A 295 -17.54 -2.39 -11.09
CA LEU A 295 -18.20 -1.82 -12.27
C LEU A 295 -17.58 -2.34 -13.58
N SER A 296 -16.26 -2.56 -13.61
CA SER A 296 -15.54 -3.00 -14.79
C SER A 296 -15.62 -4.52 -15.03
N ALA A 297 -15.90 -5.31 -13.99
CA ALA A 297 -15.93 -6.77 -14.08
C ALA A 297 -17.23 -7.34 -14.68
N VAL A 298 -18.19 -6.49 -15.05
CA VAL A 298 -19.46 -6.93 -15.63
C VAL A 298 -19.22 -7.74 -16.91
N GLY A 299 -19.74 -8.96 -16.95
CA GLY A 299 -19.61 -9.86 -18.11
C GLY A 299 -18.31 -10.68 -18.14
N HIS A 300 -17.45 -10.60 -17.12
CA HIS A 300 -16.25 -11.45 -17.04
C HIS A 300 -16.57 -12.94 -16.98
N ASP A 301 -17.68 -13.30 -16.33
CA ASP A 301 -18.15 -14.69 -16.20
C ASP A 301 -18.99 -15.15 -17.40
N ALA A 302 -19.15 -14.31 -18.43
CA ALA A 302 -19.89 -14.69 -19.63
C ALA A 302 -19.14 -15.82 -20.37
N THR A 303 -19.88 -16.85 -20.72
CA THR A 303 -19.41 -17.95 -21.57
C THR A 303 -19.04 -17.44 -22.96
N ASP A 304 -18.23 -18.21 -23.68
CA ASP A 304 -17.84 -17.86 -25.07
C ASP A 304 -19.07 -17.77 -25.98
N GLU A 305 -20.08 -18.63 -25.77
CA GLU A 305 -21.34 -18.58 -26.50
C GLU A 305 -22.09 -17.27 -26.24
N GLN A 306 -22.24 -16.85 -24.97
CA GLN A 306 -22.86 -15.57 -24.63
C GLN A 306 -22.13 -14.38 -25.24
N LYS A 307 -20.78 -14.41 -25.25
CA LYS A 307 -19.96 -13.35 -25.87
C LYS A 307 -20.17 -13.28 -27.38
N ILE A 308 -20.21 -14.43 -28.06
CA ILE A 308 -20.46 -14.52 -29.50
C ILE A 308 -21.88 -14.02 -29.82
N THR A 309 -22.90 -14.47 -29.08
CA THR A 309 -24.28 -14.01 -29.25
C THR A 309 -24.40 -12.50 -29.06
N ALA A 310 -23.81 -11.94 -28.00
CA ALA A 310 -23.83 -10.50 -27.77
C ALA A 310 -23.13 -9.71 -28.89
N THR A 311 -22.01 -10.24 -29.39
CA THR A 311 -21.28 -9.63 -30.51
C THR A 311 -22.09 -9.66 -31.80
N ASN A 312 -22.71 -10.80 -32.12
CA ASN A 312 -23.56 -10.93 -33.30
C ASN A 312 -24.77 -9.99 -33.20
N ASN A 313 -25.45 -9.94 -32.05
CA ASN A 313 -26.58 -9.01 -31.84
C ASN A 313 -26.15 -7.55 -32.03
N ALA A 314 -24.95 -7.17 -31.59
CA ALA A 314 -24.42 -5.82 -31.80
C ALA A 314 -24.09 -5.56 -33.28
N LEU A 315 -23.50 -6.54 -33.98
CA LEU A 315 -23.20 -6.45 -35.41
C LEU A 315 -24.47 -6.36 -36.27
N ASP A 316 -25.54 -7.07 -35.89
CA ASP A 316 -26.82 -7.04 -36.59
C ASP A 316 -27.46 -5.63 -36.58
N THR A 317 -27.14 -4.78 -35.59
CA THR A 317 -27.58 -3.36 -35.60
C THR A 317 -26.97 -2.54 -36.73
N PHE A 318 -25.89 -3.02 -37.35
CA PHE A 318 -25.22 -2.39 -38.48
C PHE A 318 -25.58 -3.03 -39.83
N ALA A 319 -26.42 -4.06 -39.85
CA ALA A 319 -26.92 -4.64 -41.09
C ALA A 319 -27.86 -3.64 -41.79
N ILE A 320 -27.54 -3.29 -43.04
CA ILE A 320 -28.35 -2.42 -43.93
C ILE A 320 -29.34 -3.28 -44.72
#